data_AF-A0A1D6KRD4-F1
#
_entry.id   AF-A0A1D6KRD4-F1
#
_cell.length_a   1.000
_cell.length_b   1.000
_cell.length_c   1.000
_cell.angle_alpha   90.00
_cell.angle_beta   90.00
_cell.angle_gamma   90.00
#
_symmetry.space_group_name_H-M   'P 1'
#
loop_
_entity.id
_entity.type
_entity.pdbx_description
1 polymer ?
#
loop_
_entity_poly.entity_id
_entity_poly.type
_entity_poly.pdbx_seq_one_letter_code
_entity_poly.pdbx_strand_id
1 'polypeptide(L)'
;MEILGNTLGEITREKAGILKKGVPAYTVPQPEEAMSVLMKRATELGVSLQVVHPLDPQKLEDQPLGLHGEHQYMNAGLAIALANTWLERQGHLNRLHVKHSGTLPDQFIKGLSSACLQGRGQIIPNSQVNSENDRDSSLVFYLDGAHSSESMEMCARWFAHATNSDGIQPGPSEQPHTDRDSRKFLLFNCMTVRDPQRLLPRLLDTCAQNGLHFEHALFVPNQSQYNKLGSLASPPSEREQIDLSWQLSLQKVWGNLPHHNKGLNDVNSSGATSVFESLPLAIKWLRETAQQNQSIQFQVLVTGSLHLVGDVLRLLKNNK
;
A
#
# COMPACT_ATOMS: atom_id res chain seq x y z
N MET A 1 10.18 -16.87 -7.47
CA MET A 1 9.86 -16.03 -8.63
C MET A 1 10.12 -16.88 -9.86
N GLU A 2 9.08 -17.45 -10.47
CA GLU A 2 9.30 -18.48 -11.51
C GLU A 2 9.46 -17.92 -12.93
N ILE A 3 9.10 -16.66 -13.20
CA ILE A 3 9.01 -16.14 -14.58
C ILE A 3 10.17 -15.19 -14.96
N LEU A 4 10.69 -14.39 -14.01
CA LEU A 4 11.66 -13.33 -14.30
C LEU A 4 13.10 -13.67 -13.91
N GLY A 5 13.33 -14.84 -13.33
CA GLY A 5 14.62 -15.25 -12.76
C GLY A 5 14.64 -15.19 -11.24
N ASN A 6 15.74 -15.69 -10.68
CA ASN A 6 15.96 -15.88 -9.25
C ASN A 6 16.93 -14.85 -8.66
N THR A 7 17.66 -14.12 -9.50
CA THR A 7 18.56 -13.04 -9.08
C THR A 7 18.02 -11.67 -9.48
N LEU A 8 18.44 -10.62 -8.77
CA LEU A 8 18.05 -9.26 -9.09
C LEU A 8 18.53 -8.87 -10.50
N GLY A 9 19.71 -9.33 -10.92
CA GLY A 9 20.26 -9.11 -12.25
C GLY A 9 19.45 -9.78 -13.36
N GLU A 10 18.97 -11.01 -13.16
CA GLU A 10 18.07 -11.69 -14.12
C GLU A 10 16.74 -10.95 -14.25
N ILE A 11 16.11 -10.62 -13.13
CA ILE A 11 14.86 -9.86 -13.09
C ILE A 11 15.02 -8.51 -13.79
N THR A 12 16.15 -7.85 -13.55
CA THR A 12 16.46 -6.56 -14.16
C THR A 12 16.70 -6.69 -15.67
N ARG A 13 17.33 -7.78 -16.13
CA ARG A 13 17.53 -8.06 -17.56
C ARG A 13 16.20 -8.18 -18.29
N GLU A 14 15.25 -8.93 -17.74
CA GLU A 14 13.89 -9.05 -18.30
C GLU A 14 13.20 -7.69 -18.37
N LYS A 15 13.26 -6.90 -17.29
CA LYS A 15 12.69 -5.53 -17.25
C LYS A 15 13.34 -4.59 -18.26
N ALA A 16 14.66 -4.69 -18.46
CA ALA A 16 15.41 -3.90 -19.43
C ALA A 16 15.03 -4.21 -20.89
N GLY A 17 14.25 -5.26 -21.15
CA GLY A 17 13.69 -5.57 -22.47
C GLY A 17 12.79 -4.48 -23.05
N ILE A 18 12.26 -3.58 -22.22
CA ILE A 18 11.46 -2.42 -22.69
C ILE A 18 12.32 -1.29 -23.28
N LEU A 19 13.65 -1.31 -23.10
CA LEU A 19 14.54 -0.30 -23.68
C LEU A 19 14.56 -0.45 -25.21
N LYS A 20 14.38 0.68 -25.92
CA LYS A 20 14.30 0.70 -27.39
C LYS A 20 15.19 1.80 -27.96
N LYS A 21 15.88 1.49 -29.06
CA LYS A 21 16.72 2.43 -29.80
C LYS A 21 15.91 3.66 -30.22
N GLY A 22 16.46 4.86 -30.04
CA GLY A 22 15.81 6.13 -30.38
C GLY A 22 14.73 6.60 -29.39
N VAL A 23 14.50 5.85 -28.31
CA VAL A 23 13.57 6.21 -27.24
C VAL A 23 14.36 6.56 -25.97
N PRO A 24 14.19 7.77 -25.40
CA PRO A 24 14.73 8.15 -24.12
C PRO A 24 14.31 7.16 -23.06
N ALA A 25 15.25 6.76 -22.21
CA ALA A 25 14.99 5.85 -21.12
C ALA A 25 15.28 6.55 -19.79
N TYR A 26 14.42 6.28 -18.82
CA TYR A 26 14.53 6.81 -17.48
C TYR A 26 14.47 5.65 -16.49
N THR A 27 15.28 5.75 -15.45
CA THR A 27 15.19 4.92 -14.25
C THR A 27 15.31 5.82 -13.03
N VAL A 28 15.06 5.26 -11.86
CA VAL A 28 15.35 5.87 -10.55
C VAL A 28 16.60 5.22 -9.97
N PRO A 29 17.16 5.67 -8.84
CA PRO A 29 18.24 4.94 -8.18
C PRO A 29 17.87 3.47 -7.98
N GLN A 30 18.78 2.58 -8.34
CA GLN A 30 18.62 1.13 -8.21
C GLN A 30 19.78 0.55 -7.39
N PRO A 31 19.61 -0.64 -6.77
CA PRO A 31 20.74 -1.39 -6.27
C PRO A 31 21.81 -1.59 -7.36
N GLU A 32 23.07 -1.68 -6.96
CA GLU A 32 24.22 -1.71 -7.87
C GLU A 32 24.10 -2.82 -8.93
N GLU A 33 23.69 -4.02 -8.52
CA GLU A 33 23.48 -5.16 -9.42
C GLU A 33 22.46 -4.84 -10.53
N ALA A 34 21.33 -4.23 -10.18
CA ALA A 34 20.31 -3.83 -11.13
C ALA A 34 20.78 -2.67 -12.03
N MET A 35 21.43 -1.65 -11.46
CA MET A 35 21.91 -0.51 -12.23
C MET A 35 22.96 -0.91 -13.27
N SER A 36 23.87 -1.82 -12.90
CA SER A 36 24.89 -2.36 -13.82
C SER A 36 24.25 -3.05 -15.04
N VAL A 37 23.22 -3.87 -14.82
CA VAL A 37 22.47 -4.53 -15.90
C VAL A 37 21.75 -3.52 -16.80
N LEU A 38 21.10 -2.51 -16.21
CA LEU A 38 20.42 -1.47 -16.97
C LEU A 38 21.39 -0.66 -17.84
N MET A 39 22.52 -0.22 -17.28
CA MET A 39 23.54 0.57 -17.99
C MET A 39 24.20 -0.24 -19.11
N LYS A 40 24.53 -1.51 -18.87
CA LYS A 40 25.04 -2.41 -19.90
C LYS A 40 24.04 -2.54 -21.04
N ARG A 41 22.77 -2.81 -20.74
CA ARG A 41 21.74 -2.99 -21.76
C ARG A 41 21.48 -1.71 -22.55
N ALA A 42 21.45 -0.56 -21.88
CA ALA A 42 21.32 0.74 -22.52
C ALA A 42 22.48 1.00 -23.50
N THR A 43 23.71 0.68 -23.10
CA THR A 43 24.92 0.81 -23.94
C THR A 43 24.86 -0.09 -25.18
N GLU A 44 24.51 -1.36 -25.02
CA GLU A 44 24.35 -2.32 -26.13
C GLU A 44 23.34 -1.85 -27.18
N LEU A 45 22.27 -1.18 -26.74
CA LEU A 45 21.20 -0.68 -27.61
C LEU A 45 21.46 0.74 -28.14
N GLY A 46 22.53 1.41 -27.69
CA GLY A 46 22.78 2.82 -27.98
C GLY A 46 21.68 3.74 -27.44
N VAL A 47 21.10 3.41 -26.28
CA VAL A 47 20.05 4.18 -25.60
C VAL A 47 20.67 5.02 -24.50
N SER A 48 20.35 6.31 -24.46
CA SER A 48 20.67 7.15 -23.31
C SER A 48 19.70 6.84 -22.16
N LEU A 49 20.22 6.20 -21.12
CA LEU A 49 19.50 5.95 -19.88
C LEU A 49 19.82 7.05 -18.86
N GLN A 50 18.79 7.76 -18.39
CA GLN A 50 18.93 8.81 -17.38
C GLN A 50 18.42 8.32 -16.03
N VAL A 51 19.18 8.57 -14.97
CA VAL A 51 18.74 8.34 -13.59
C VAL A 51 18.05 9.59 -13.08
N VAL A 52 16.80 9.46 -12.68
CA VAL A 52 15.94 10.52 -12.17
C VAL A 52 15.99 10.51 -10.65
N HIS A 53 16.26 11.67 -10.06
CA HIS A 53 16.24 11.83 -8.61
C HIS A 53 14.80 11.97 -8.08
N PRO A 54 14.55 11.60 -6.80
CA PRO A 54 13.28 11.90 -6.15
C PRO A 54 12.90 13.37 -6.28
N LEU A 55 11.60 13.63 -6.37
CA LEU A 55 11.06 14.98 -6.32
C LEU A 55 11.38 15.61 -4.96
N ASP A 56 11.98 16.79 -4.99
CA ASP A 56 12.11 17.66 -3.83
C ASP A 56 10.72 18.23 -3.44
N PRO A 57 10.21 17.94 -2.23
CA PRO A 57 8.91 18.44 -1.77
C PRO A 57 8.80 19.97 -1.82
N GLN A 58 9.90 20.71 -1.68
CA GLN A 58 9.88 22.19 -1.72
C GLN A 58 9.42 22.74 -3.07
N LYS A 59 9.50 21.93 -4.13
CA LYS A 59 9.05 22.31 -5.48
C LYS A 59 7.53 22.26 -5.68
N LEU A 60 6.78 21.80 -4.66
CA LEU A 60 5.33 21.66 -4.71
C LEU A 60 4.56 22.84 -4.09
N GLU A 61 5.23 23.90 -3.64
CA GLU A 61 4.57 25.07 -3.02
C GLU A 61 3.61 24.66 -1.88
N ASP A 62 4.14 23.82 -0.98
CA ASP A 62 3.41 23.27 0.18
C ASP A 62 2.21 22.35 -0.17
N GLN A 63 1.98 22.04 -1.44
CA GLN A 63 0.96 21.07 -1.86
C GLN A 63 1.46 19.63 -1.60
N PRO A 64 0.67 18.78 -0.92
CA PRO A 64 1.02 17.37 -0.77
C PRO A 64 0.87 16.61 -2.10
N LEU A 65 1.59 15.49 -2.22
CA LEU A 65 1.30 14.50 -3.27
C LEU A 65 -0.07 13.85 -2.99
N GLY A 66 -0.83 13.56 -4.04
CA GLY A 66 -2.09 12.83 -3.90
C GLY A 66 -1.90 11.35 -3.52
N LEU A 67 -0.72 10.79 -3.83
CA LEU A 67 -0.31 9.45 -3.41
C LEU A 67 0.56 9.54 -2.15
N HIS A 68 0.19 8.78 -1.12
CA HIS A 68 0.88 8.79 0.16
C HIS A 68 2.09 7.85 0.20
N GLY A 69 3.05 8.17 1.08
CA GLY A 69 4.25 7.39 1.34
C GLY A 69 5.52 7.99 0.72
N GLU A 70 6.64 7.90 1.43
CA GLU A 70 7.91 8.54 1.04
C GLU A 70 8.44 8.07 -0.33
N HIS A 71 8.17 6.81 -0.70
CA HIS A 71 8.53 6.26 -2.01
C HIS A 71 7.83 6.97 -3.18
N GLN A 72 6.71 7.67 -2.94
CA GLN A 72 6.00 8.39 -3.98
C GLN A 72 6.76 9.61 -4.50
N TYR A 73 7.71 10.17 -3.75
CA TYR A 73 8.59 11.22 -4.28
C TYR A 73 9.53 10.69 -5.38
N MET A 74 9.98 9.45 -5.25
CA MET A 74 10.73 8.77 -6.31
C MET A 74 9.86 8.53 -7.55
N ASN A 75 8.62 8.08 -7.36
CA ASN A 75 7.65 7.89 -8.44
C ASN A 75 7.28 9.23 -9.11
N ALA A 76 7.09 10.29 -8.33
CA ALA A 76 6.75 11.63 -8.81
C ALA A 76 7.89 12.22 -9.63
N GLY A 77 9.14 12.09 -9.18
CA GLY A 77 10.32 12.49 -9.95
C GLY A 77 10.35 11.82 -11.33
N LEU A 78 10.18 10.49 -11.36
CA LEU A 78 10.10 9.73 -12.60
C LEU A 78 8.93 10.16 -13.49
N ALA A 79 7.74 10.36 -12.92
CA ALA A 79 6.56 10.82 -13.64
C ALA A 79 6.77 12.20 -14.28
N ILE A 80 7.41 13.14 -13.56
CA ILE A 80 7.77 14.46 -14.09
C ILE A 80 8.71 14.30 -15.28
N ALA A 81 9.78 13.51 -15.16
CA ALA A 81 10.73 13.31 -16.25
C ALA A 81 10.06 12.72 -17.51
N LEU A 82 9.20 11.72 -17.33
CA LEU A 82 8.45 11.08 -18.42
C LEU A 82 7.46 12.06 -19.08
N ALA A 83 6.68 12.78 -18.28
CA ALA A 83 5.72 13.77 -18.78
C ALA A 83 6.41 14.93 -19.50
N ASN A 84 7.51 15.45 -18.95
CA ASN A 84 8.30 16.52 -19.56
C ASN A 84 8.86 16.10 -20.93
N THR A 85 9.42 14.90 -21.00
CA THR A 85 9.95 14.33 -22.25
C THR A 85 8.86 14.12 -23.30
N TRP A 86 7.68 13.66 -22.87
CA TRP A 86 6.55 13.50 -23.77
C TRP A 86 6.07 14.86 -24.30
N LEU A 87 5.91 15.86 -23.44
CA LEU A 87 5.52 17.22 -23.82
C LEU A 87 6.51 17.85 -24.81
N GLU A 88 7.80 17.67 -24.58
CA GLU A 88 8.87 18.16 -25.47
C GLU A 88 8.74 17.54 -26.86
N ARG A 89 8.55 16.21 -26.93
CA ARG A 89 8.38 15.48 -28.18
C ARG A 89 7.10 15.82 -28.94
N GLN A 90 6.06 16.27 -28.24
CA GLN A 90 4.82 16.76 -28.86
C GLN A 90 4.88 18.26 -29.23
N GLY A 91 6.01 18.94 -29.00
CA GLY A 91 6.17 20.36 -29.31
C GLY A 91 5.51 21.31 -28.31
N HIS A 92 5.10 20.82 -27.13
CA HIS A 92 4.49 21.62 -26.07
C HIS A 92 5.54 22.31 -25.19
N LEU A 93 6.46 23.06 -25.81
CA LEU A 93 7.63 23.65 -25.15
C LEU A 93 7.27 24.65 -24.04
N ASN A 94 6.13 25.32 -24.16
CA ASN A 94 5.62 26.28 -23.18
C ASN A 94 5.10 25.63 -21.88
N ARG A 95 5.02 24.30 -21.82
CA ARG A 95 4.54 23.54 -20.66
C ARG A 95 5.65 22.72 -20.00
N LEU A 96 6.90 22.91 -20.42
CA LEU A 96 8.01 22.14 -19.89
C LEU A 96 8.42 22.61 -18.51
N HIS A 97 8.80 21.66 -17.66
CA HIS A 97 9.56 21.97 -16.45
C HIS A 97 11.04 22.14 -16.80
N VAL A 98 11.59 23.31 -16.49
CA VAL A 98 13.02 23.60 -16.63
C VAL A 98 13.74 23.13 -15.36
N LYS A 99 14.78 22.30 -15.51
CA LYS A 99 15.49 21.62 -14.40
C LYS A 99 15.99 22.53 -13.28
N HIS A 100 16.22 23.82 -13.56
CA HIS A 100 16.71 24.82 -12.62
C HIS A 100 15.64 25.77 -12.07
N SER A 101 14.36 25.51 -12.37
CA SER A 101 13.25 26.27 -11.77
C SER A 101 13.12 25.92 -10.28
N GLY A 102 12.89 26.94 -9.45
CA GLY A 102 12.62 26.78 -8.02
C GLY A 102 11.32 26.04 -7.73
N THR A 103 10.31 26.17 -8.60
CA THR A 103 9.01 25.50 -8.46
C THR A 103 8.63 24.72 -9.73
N LEU A 104 7.75 23.74 -9.58
CA LEU A 104 7.14 23.03 -10.70
C LEU A 104 6.06 23.92 -11.35
N PRO A 105 5.81 23.80 -12.68
CA PRO A 105 4.66 24.46 -13.28
C PRO A 105 3.34 23.98 -12.65
N ASP A 106 2.35 24.87 -12.52
CA ASP A 106 1.06 24.59 -11.86
C ASP A 106 0.38 23.31 -12.35
N GLN A 107 0.51 22.98 -13.64
CA GLN A 107 -0.11 21.78 -14.20
C GLN A 107 0.53 20.49 -13.65
N PHE A 108 1.84 20.50 -13.37
CA PHE A 108 2.52 19.39 -12.72
C PHE A 108 2.12 19.28 -11.25
N ILE A 109 2.11 20.40 -10.52
CA ILE A 109 1.69 20.42 -9.11
C ILE A 109 0.27 19.86 -9.00
N LYS A 110 -0.67 20.40 -9.79
CA LYS A 110 -2.05 19.92 -9.84
C LYS A 110 -2.15 18.44 -10.22
N GLY A 111 -1.37 17.99 -11.22
CA GLY A 111 -1.36 16.59 -11.65
C GLY A 111 -0.89 15.63 -10.55
N LEU A 112 0.15 16.03 -9.80
CA LEU A 112 0.72 15.25 -8.71
C LEU A 112 -0.15 15.26 -7.45
N SER A 113 -0.75 16.41 -7.11
CA SER A 113 -1.63 16.54 -5.94
C SER A 113 -2.99 15.88 -6.14
N SER A 114 -3.49 15.81 -7.38
CA SER A 114 -4.75 15.13 -7.70
C SER A 114 -4.58 13.65 -8.07
N ALA A 115 -3.35 13.15 -8.17
CA ALA A 115 -3.08 11.75 -8.51
C ALA A 115 -3.65 10.81 -7.44
N CYS A 116 -4.46 9.84 -7.88
CA CYS A 116 -5.05 8.85 -6.99
C CYS A 116 -4.92 7.45 -7.61
N LEU A 117 -4.55 6.47 -6.79
CA LEU A 117 -4.40 5.08 -7.20
C LEU A 117 -5.04 4.18 -6.14
N GLN A 118 -6.14 3.53 -6.51
CA GLN A 118 -6.92 2.72 -5.58
C GLN A 118 -6.08 1.58 -5.01
N GLY A 119 -6.14 1.40 -3.68
CA GLY A 119 -5.38 0.39 -2.97
C GLY A 119 -3.87 0.66 -2.86
N ARG A 120 -3.45 1.92 -2.94
CA ARG A 120 -2.08 2.38 -2.66
C ARG A 120 -2.13 3.52 -1.67
N GLY A 121 -1.79 3.22 -0.41
CA GLY A 121 -1.88 4.20 0.67
C GLY A 121 -3.26 4.87 0.79
N GLN A 122 -4.35 4.12 0.61
CA GLN A 122 -5.70 4.67 0.54
C GLN A 122 -6.43 4.53 1.89
N ILE A 123 -6.93 5.64 2.42
CA ILE A 123 -7.69 5.67 3.69
C ILE A 123 -9.18 5.79 3.39
N ILE A 124 -10.00 4.92 3.97
CA ILE A 124 -11.45 4.87 3.77
C ILE A 124 -12.16 4.72 5.12
N PRO A 125 -12.81 5.78 5.62
CA PRO A 125 -13.75 5.65 6.72
C PRO A 125 -14.96 4.80 6.32
N ASN A 126 -15.44 3.94 7.21
CA ASN A 126 -16.60 3.10 6.93
C ASN A 126 -17.93 3.82 7.22
N SER A 127 -18.57 4.34 6.18
CA SER A 127 -19.82 5.10 6.26
C SER A 127 -21.03 4.34 6.84
N GLN A 128 -20.96 3.01 6.98
CA GLN A 128 -22.05 2.26 7.63
C GLN A 128 -22.01 2.30 9.15
N VAL A 129 -20.82 2.53 9.72
CA VAL A 129 -20.63 2.61 11.17
C VAL A 129 -20.55 4.07 11.59
N ASN A 130 -20.00 4.91 10.72
CA ASN A 130 -19.82 6.33 10.98
C ASN A 130 -21.07 7.10 10.54
N SER A 131 -21.67 7.90 11.43
CA SER A 131 -22.75 8.81 11.05
C SER A 131 -22.21 9.92 10.16
N GLU A 132 -23.02 10.46 9.23
CA GLU A 132 -22.59 11.52 8.30
C GLU A 132 -22.05 12.78 9.01
N ASN A 133 -22.43 13.00 10.27
CA ASN A 133 -22.01 14.14 11.09
C ASN A 133 -20.88 13.81 12.09
N ASP A 134 -20.41 12.57 12.13
CA ASP A 134 -19.36 12.14 13.05
C ASP A 134 -17.99 12.42 12.41
N ARG A 135 -17.36 13.52 12.83
CA ARG A 135 -16.00 13.86 12.38
C ARG A 135 -14.98 12.79 12.81
N ASP A 136 -15.29 11.99 13.85
CA ASP A 136 -14.44 10.91 14.36
C ASP A 136 -15.00 9.53 14.04
N SER A 137 -14.68 9.09 12.83
CA SER A 137 -15.00 7.75 12.34
C SER A 137 -14.49 6.65 13.27
N SER A 138 -15.38 5.82 13.82
CA SER A 138 -15.04 4.73 14.74
C SER A 138 -14.42 3.52 14.05
N LEU A 139 -14.58 3.39 12.72
CA LEU A 139 -13.93 2.36 11.92
C LEU A 139 -13.35 2.96 10.63
N VAL A 140 -12.03 2.84 10.47
CA VAL A 140 -11.27 3.37 9.34
C VAL A 140 -10.39 2.26 8.74
N PHE A 141 -10.49 2.09 7.42
CA PHE A 141 -9.70 1.13 6.66
C PHE A 141 -8.51 1.82 5.99
N TYR A 142 -7.32 1.26 6.16
CA TYR A 142 -6.07 1.69 5.53
C TYR A 142 -5.68 0.61 4.54
N LEU A 143 -5.75 0.92 3.24
CA LEU A 143 -5.65 -0.06 2.16
C LEU A 143 -4.34 0.11 1.39
N ASP A 144 -3.50 -0.92 1.41
CA ASP A 144 -2.30 -0.97 0.57
C ASP A 144 -2.01 -2.38 0.05
N GLY A 145 -1.86 -2.51 -1.26
CA GLY A 145 -1.63 -3.78 -1.95
C GLY A 145 -0.20 -4.31 -1.88
N ALA A 146 0.63 -3.91 -0.90
CA ALA A 146 1.96 -4.46 -0.66
C ALA A 146 1.97 -5.99 -0.58
N HIS A 147 2.96 -6.62 -1.21
CA HIS A 147 3.05 -8.08 -1.35
C HIS A 147 4.49 -8.58 -1.65
N SER A 148 5.50 -7.73 -1.39
CA SER A 148 6.92 -8.05 -1.36
C SER A 148 7.51 -7.51 -0.06
N SER A 149 8.65 -8.04 0.40
CA SER A 149 9.28 -7.57 1.65
C SER A 149 9.52 -6.06 1.68
N GLU A 150 9.97 -5.48 0.55
CA GLU A 150 10.24 -4.05 0.41
C GLU A 150 8.95 -3.23 0.43
N SER A 151 7.90 -3.69 -0.27
CA SER A 151 6.61 -2.99 -0.26
C SER A 151 5.90 -3.10 1.10
N MET A 152 6.08 -4.20 1.83
CA MET A 152 5.55 -4.35 3.19
C MET A 152 6.20 -3.35 4.16
N GLU A 153 7.50 -3.09 4.02
CA GLU A 153 8.20 -2.04 4.79
C GLU A 153 7.61 -0.64 4.47
N MET A 154 7.47 -0.30 3.19
CA MET A 154 6.88 0.99 2.81
C MET A 154 5.43 1.15 3.30
N CYS A 155 4.64 0.07 3.23
CA CYS A 155 3.27 0.01 3.73
C CYS A 155 3.22 0.24 5.25
N ALA A 156 4.08 -0.43 6.02
CA ALA A 156 4.16 -0.25 7.47
C ALA A 156 4.52 1.20 7.86
N ARG A 157 5.53 1.80 7.22
CA ARG A 157 5.92 3.19 7.48
C ARG A 157 4.78 4.16 7.17
N TRP A 158 4.12 3.98 6.02
CA TRP A 158 2.96 4.80 5.67
C TRP A 158 1.84 4.64 6.69
N PHE A 159 1.49 3.41 7.07
CA PHE A 159 0.44 3.14 8.03
C PHE A 159 0.74 3.79 9.38
N ALA A 160 1.94 3.60 9.93
CA ALA A 160 2.35 4.20 11.19
C ALA A 160 2.29 5.75 11.15
N HIS A 161 2.75 6.37 10.07
CA HIS A 161 2.65 7.82 9.91
C HIS A 161 1.19 8.29 9.84
N ALA A 162 0.35 7.57 9.09
CA ALA A 162 -1.05 7.91 8.91
C ALA A 162 -1.90 7.70 10.18
N THR A 163 -1.49 6.80 11.08
CA THR A 163 -2.22 6.52 12.34
C THR A 163 -1.69 7.29 13.54
N ASN A 164 -0.41 7.71 13.53
CA ASN A 164 0.17 8.53 14.61
C ASN A 164 -0.14 10.02 14.44
N SER A 165 -0.55 10.42 13.24
CA SER A 165 -1.02 11.77 12.97
C SER A 165 -2.53 11.81 13.24
N ASP A 166 -2.92 12.09 14.48
CA ASP A 166 -4.28 12.60 14.73
C ASP A 166 -4.42 13.92 13.97
N GLY A 167 -5.00 13.85 12.76
CA GLY A 167 -5.38 15.01 11.99
C GLY A 167 -4.85 15.03 10.56
N ILE A 168 -5.81 15.08 9.64
CA ILE A 168 -5.80 16.01 8.51
C ILE A 168 -4.98 17.27 8.86
N GLN A 169 -4.18 17.74 7.90
CA GLN A 169 -3.43 19.00 8.00
C GLN A 169 -4.18 20.08 8.81
N PRO A 170 -3.56 20.69 9.84
CA PRO A 170 -4.22 21.71 10.63
C PRO A 170 -4.51 22.93 9.74
N GLY A 171 -5.80 23.17 9.47
CA GLY A 171 -6.26 24.50 9.11
C GLY A 171 -5.96 25.49 10.27
N PRO A 172 -5.95 26.81 10.03
CA PRO A 172 -5.41 27.79 10.98
C PRO A 172 -6.21 27.98 12.28
N SER A 173 -7.16 27.11 12.62
CA SER A 173 -8.10 27.36 13.72
C SER A 173 -8.86 26.13 14.25
N GLU A 174 -8.22 25.10 14.81
CA GLU A 174 -8.97 24.11 15.61
C GLU A 174 -8.25 23.75 16.92
N GLN A 175 -9.05 23.64 17.99
CA GLN A 175 -8.68 23.40 19.39
C GLN A 175 -8.22 21.94 19.63
N PRO A 176 -7.61 21.60 20.79
CA PRO A 176 -7.06 20.26 21.02
C PRO A 176 -8.19 19.22 21.03
N HIS A 177 -8.10 18.26 20.11
CA HIS A 177 -9.02 17.13 20.04
C HIS A 177 -8.83 16.20 21.26
N THR A 178 -9.93 15.62 21.73
CA THR A 178 -9.96 14.62 22.78
C THR A 178 -9.30 13.33 22.28
N ASP A 179 -8.20 12.94 22.91
CA ASP A 179 -7.41 11.73 22.63
C ASP A 179 -8.29 10.47 22.75
N ARG A 180 -8.80 9.98 21.61
CA ARG A 180 -9.69 8.81 21.57
C ARG A 180 -8.81 7.57 21.43
N ASP A 181 -8.99 6.63 22.36
CA ASP A 181 -8.22 5.37 22.34
C ASP A 181 -8.38 4.68 20.98
N SER A 182 -7.26 4.36 20.34
CA SER A 182 -7.22 3.85 18.97
C SER A 182 -6.59 2.47 18.93
N ARG A 183 -7.33 1.51 18.36
CA ARG A 183 -6.91 0.11 18.24
C ARG A 183 -6.54 -0.24 16.82
N LYS A 184 -5.37 -0.87 16.64
CA LYS A 184 -4.79 -1.16 15.33
C LYS A 184 -4.96 -2.63 15.00
N PHE A 185 -5.72 -2.92 13.96
CA PHE A 185 -5.99 -4.29 13.51
C PHE A 185 -5.33 -4.51 12.15
N LEU A 186 -4.92 -5.75 11.90
CA LEU A 186 -4.43 -6.21 10.61
C LEU A 186 -5.48 -7.11 9.95
N LEU A 187 -5.86 -6.83 8.72
CA LEU A 187 -6.58 -7.74 7.84
C LEU A 187 -5.64 -8.17 6.72
N PHE A 188 -5.19 -9.42 6.77
CA PHE A 188 -4.09 -9.90 5.92
C PHE A 188 -4.46 -11.13 5.11
N ASN A 189 -3.98 -11.14 3.88
CA ASN A 189 -3.86 -12.34 3.08
C ASN A 189 -2.78 -12.15 2.01
N CYS A 190 -2.01 -13.18 1.72
CA CYS A 190 -1.13 -13.22 0.55
C CYS A 190 -1.43 -14.47 -0.29
N MET A 191 -1.04 -14.48 -1.57
CA MET A 191 -1.19 -15.68 -2.41
C MET A 191 -0.17 -16.75 -2.00
N THR A 192 -0.46 -18.02 -2.24
CA THR A 192 0.41 -19.18 -1.91
C THR A 192 1.78 -19.13 -2.58
N VAL A 193 1.91 -18.42 -3.71
CA VAL A 193 3.20 -18.16 -4.39
C VAL A 193 4.07 -17.13 -3.67
N ARG A 194 3.59 -16.54 -2.57
CA ARG A 194 4.32 -15.61 -1.71
C ARG A 194 4.72 -16.30 -0.42
N ASP A 195 5.82 -15.84 0.15
CA ASP A 195 6.36 -16.36 1.40
C ASP A 195 5.92 -15.49 2.58
N PRO A 196 4.89 -15.90 3.36
CA PRO A 196 4.44 -15.14 4.52
C PRO A 196 5.52 -14.98 5.60
N GLN A 197 6.50 -15.90 5.67
CA GLN A 197 7.62 -15.78 6.61
C GLN A 197 8.60 -14.67 6.24
N ARG A 198 8.49 -14.09 5.04
CA ARG A 198 9.26 -12.89 4.64
C ARG A 198 8.43 -11.61 4.68
N LEU A 199 7.12 -11.72 4.53
CA LEU A 199 6.22 -10.56 4.48
C LEU A 199 5.82 -10.08 5.88
N LEU A 200 5.36 -10.99 6.74
CA LEU A 200 4.84 -10.64 8.06
C LEU A 200 5.91 -10.10 9.00
N PRO A 201 7.12 -10.70 9.13
CA PRO A 201 8.15 -10.11 10.00
C PRO A 201 8.55 -8.71 9.54
N ARG A 202 8.74 -8.51 8.23
CA ARG A 202 9.12 -7.19 7.69
C ARG A 202 8.07 -6.12 7.99
N LEU A 203 6.78 -6.45 7.88
CA LEU A 203 5.70 -5.57 8.29
C LEU A 203 5.77 -5.25 9.79
N LEU A 204 5.83 -6.28 10.63
CA LEU A 204 5.77 -6.13 12.08
C LEU A 204 6.97 -5.42 12.68
N ASP A 205 8.19 -5.76 12.23
CA ASP A 205 9.42 -5.11 12.67
C ASP A 205 9.38 -3.62 12.36
N THR A 206 8.93 -3.27 11.15
CA THR A 206 8.81 -1.88 10.72
C THR A 206 7.73 -1.14 11.51
N CYS A 207 6.57 -1.77 11.76
CA CYS A 207 5.53 -1.18 12.61
C CYS A 207 6.07 -0.94 14.04
N ALA A 208 6.73 -1.93 14.65
CA ALA A 208 7.27 -1.82 16.00
C ALA A 208 8.35 -0.73 16.11
N GLN A 209 9.22 -0.60 15.11
CA GLN A 209 10.22 0.48 15.03
C GLN A 209 9.58 1.88 14.97
N ASN A 210 8.32 1.97 14.52
CA ASN A 210 7.53 3.21 14.46
C ASN A 210 6.49 3.29 15.59
N GLY A 211 6.65 2.52 16.67
CA GLY A 211 5.78 2.55 17.85
C GLY A 211 4.38 1.95 17.63
N LEU A 212 4.17 1.20 16.55
CA LEU A 212 2.89 0.61 16.19
C LEU A 212 2.85 -0.88 16.52
N HIS A 213 1.80 -1.30 17.23
CA HIS A 213 1.51 -2.70 17.51
C HIS A 213 0.08 -3.04 17.08
N PHE A 214 -0.09 -4.22 16.49
CA PHE A 214 -1.41 -4.74 16.16
C PHE A 214 -1.99 -5.52 17.34
N GLU A 215 -3.18 -5.16 17.77
CA GLU A 215 -3.91 -5.88 18.82
C GLU A 215 -4.62 -7.13 18.29
N HIS A 216 -5.03 -7.10 17.01
CA HIS A 216 -5.73 -8.20 16.38
C HIS A 216 -5.29 -8.42 14.94
N ALA A 217 -5.10 -9.67 14.52
CA ALA A 217 -4.87 -10.05 13.13
C ALA A 217 -5.97 -10.97 12.60
N LEU A 218 -6.59 -10.57 11.50
CA LEU A 218 -7.66 -11.25 10.79
C LEU A 218 -7.10 -11.85 9.49
N PHE A 219 -7.28 -13.15 9.31
CA PHE A 219 -6.89 -13.87 8.10
C PHE A 219 -8.13 -14.34 7.34
N VAL A 220 -8.19 -14.02 6.05
CA VAL A 220 -9.35 -14.26 5.19
C VAL A 220 -8.96 -14.86 3.84
N PRO A 221 -9.79 -15.70 3.21
CA PRO A 221 -9.55 -16.17 1.85
C PRO A 221 -9.78 -15.05 0.82
N ASN A 222 -9.12 -15.15 -0.35
CA ASN A 222 -9.39 -14.24 -1.48
C ASN A 222 -10.72 -14.61 -2.13
N GLN A 223 -11.68 -13.69 -2.21
CA GLN A 223 -12.94 -13.96 -2.90
C GLN A 223 -12.78 -13.85 -4.42
N SER A 224 -11.90 -12.96 -4.89
CA SER A 224 -11.58 -12.80 -6.31
C SER A 224 -10.77 -13.94 -6.94
N GLN A 225 -10.21 -14.88 -6.16
CA GLN A 225 -9.57 -16.07 -6.74
C GLN A 225 -10.62 -17.07 -7.26
N TYR A 226 -11.80 -17.12 -6.65
CA TYR A 226 -12.92 -17.95 -7.10
C TYR A 226 -13.69 -17.30 -8.25
N ASN A 227 -13.73 -15.97 -8.29
CA ASN A 227 -14.34 -15.20 -9.38
C ASN A 227 -13.29 -14.81 -10.42
N LYS A 228 -12.87 -15.77 -11.28
CA LYS A 228 -12.05 -15.47 -12.46
C LYS A 228 -12.69 -14.31 -13.24
N LEU A 229 -11.96 -13.21 -13.44
CA LEU A 229 -12.35 -12.14 -14.39
C LEU A 229 -12.53 -12.81 -15.76
N GLY A 230 -13.77 -13.07 -16.16
CA GLY A 230 -14.10 -13.67 -17.45
C GLY A 230 -15.24 -14.71 -17.44
N SER A 231 -15.72 -15.18 -16.28
CA SER A 231 -16.83 -16.14 -16.27
C SER A 231 -18.13 -15.49 -15.81
N LEU A 232 -19.10 -15.38 -16.72
CA LEU A 232 -20.53 -15.20 -16.43
C LEU A 232 -21.15 -16.45 -15.74
N ALA A 233 -20.33 -17.30 -15.11
CA ALA A 233 -20.83 -18.50 -14.48
C ALA A 233 -21.57 -18.16 -13.20
N SER A 234 -22.80 -18.67 -13.11
CA SER A 234 -23.62 -18.70 -11.91
C SER A 234 -22.81 -19.18 -10.70
N PRO A 235 -23.08 -18.67 -9.49
CA PRO A 235 -22.44 -19.19 -8.28
C PRO A 235 -22.68 -20.71 -8.19
N PRO A 236 -21.68 -21.50 -7.74
CA PRO A 236 -21.86 -22.93 -7.54
C PRO A 236 -23.06 -23.18 -6.60
N SER A 237 -23.89 -24.15 -6.97
CA SER A 237 -25.16 -24.49 -6.31
C SER A 237 -25.01 -25.25 -4.99
N GLU A 238 -23.80 -25.58 -4.57
CA GLU A 238 -23.50 -26.26 -3.31
C GLU A 238 -22.47 -25.44 -2.51
N ARG A 239 -22.67 -25.31 -1.19
CA ARG A 239 -21.66 -24.74 -0.29
C ARG A 239 -20.50 -25.73 -0.21
N GLU A 240 -19.62 -25.70 -1.21
CA GLU A 240 -18.32 -26.34 -1.10
C GLU A 240 -17.67 -25.84 0.19
N GLN A 241 -17.25 -26.79 1.03
CA GLN A 241 -16.57 -26.47 2.29
C GLN A 241 -15.35 -25.61 1.95
N ILE A 242 -15.33 -24.38 2.45
CA ILE A 242 -14.25 -23.43 2.16
C ILE A 242 -12.98 -23.97 2.80
N ASP A 243 -11.97 -24.29 1.99
CA ASP A 243 -10.66 -24.68 2.49
C ASP A 243 -9.94 -23.46 3.11
N LEU A 244 -9.75 -23.51 4.43
CA LEU A 244 -9.05 -22.48 5.20
C LEU A 244 -7.62 -22.87 5.57
N SER A 245 -7.10 -23.97 5.01
CA SER A 245 -5.74 -24.46 5.29
C SER A 245 -4.68 -23.37 5.11
N TRP A 246 -4.83 -22.54 4.09
CA TRP A 246 -3.92 -21.41 3.86
C TRP A 246 -4.05 -20.33 4.92
N GLN A 247 -5.27 -19.90 5.28
CA GLN A 247 -5.48 -18.89 6.33
C GLN A 247 -4.99 -19.37 7.69
N LEU A 248 -5.19 -20.65 8.02
CA LEU A 248 -4.64 -21.28 9.22
C LEU A 248 -3.10 -21.31 9.19
N SER A 249 -2.51 -21.51 8.01
CA SER A 249 -1.06 -21.43 7.83
C SER A 249 -0.54 -20.01 8.06
N LEU A 250 -1.23 -18.98 7.56
CA LEU A 250 -0.90 -17.58 7.80
C LEU A 250 -0.99 -17.23 9.30
N GLN A 251 -2.06 -17.67 9.96
CA GLN A 251 -2.25 -17.51 11.41
C GLN A 251 -1.13 -18.19 12.21
N LYS A 252 -0.73 -19.39 11.81
CA LYS A 252 0.41 -20.10 12.42
C LYS A 252 1.72 -19.35 12.25
N VAL A 253 1.98 -18.81 11.05
CA VAL A 253 3.18 -17.98 10.82
C VAL A 253 3.16 -16.77 11.75
N TRP A 254 2.03 -16.06 11.85
CA TRP A 254 1.86 -14.93 12.79
C TRP A 254 2.16 -15.32 14.24
N GLY A 255 1.55 -16.40 14.74
CA GLY A 255 1.71 -16.83 16.13
C GLY A 255 3.12 -17.30 16.50
N ASN A 256 3.96 -17.61 15.50
CA ASN A 256 5.36 -17.97 15.71
C ASN A 256 6.31 -16.75 15.72
N LEU A 257 5.82 -15.55 15.36
CA LEU A 257 6.65 -14.36 15.35
C LEU A 257 6.90 -13.89 16.78
N PRO A 258 8.12 -13.41 17.10
CA PRO A 258 8.40 -12.84 18.40
C PRO A 258 7.57 -11.57 18.57
N HIS A 259 6.46 -11.67 19.30
CA HIS A 259 5.75 -10.48 19.77
C HIS A 259 6.71 -9.74 20.71
N HIS A 260 7.13 -8.52 20.32
CA HIS A 260 8.08 -7.71 21.09
C HIS A 260 7.57 -7.30 22.50
N ASN A 261 6.38 -7.75 22.90
CA ASN A 261 5.83 -7.67 24.26
C ASN A 261 6.14 -8.89 25.14
N LYS A 262 7.36 -9.46 25.10
CA LYS A 262 7.83 -10.30 26.22
C LYS A 262 8.44 -9.42 27.32
N GLY A 263 7.61 -8.56 27.90
CA GLY A 263 7.82 -8.11 29.27
C GLY A 263 7.62 -9.29 30.21
N LEU A 264 8.45 -9.41 31.24
CA LEU A 264 8.68 -10.62 32.05
C LEU A 264 7.46 -11.17 32.82
N ASN A 265 6.24 -10.64 32.66
CA ASN A 265 5.05 -11.06 33.43
C ASN A 265 3.72 -11.15 32.65
N ASP A 266 3.68 -10.90 31.34
CA ASP A 266 2.42 -10.98 30.57
C ASP A 266 2.40 -12.19 29.64
N VAL A 267 1.99 -13.33 30.18
CA VAL A 267 1.84 -14.62 29.45
C VAL A 267 0.70 -14.56 28.40
N ASN A 268 -0.07 -13.46 28.34
CA ASN A 268 -1.25 -13.31 27.49
C ASN A 268 -1.17 -12.22 26.40
N SER A 269 -0.06 -11.48 26.24
CA SER A 269 0.05 -10.41 25.22
C SER A 269 0.47 -10.93 23.83
N SER A 270 0.03 -12.13 23.43
CA SER A 270 0.04 -12.51 22.02
C SER A 270 -1.14 -11.81 21.36
N GLY A 271 -0.90 -10.90 20.39
CA GLY A 271 -1.99 -10.20 19.70
C GLY A 271 -3.06 -11.19 19.22
N ALA A 272 -4.33 -10.90 19.50
CA ALA A 272 -5.43 -11.81 19.22
C ALA A 272 -5.49 -12.13 17.72
N THR A 273 -5.91 -13.33 17.35
CA THR A 273 -6.01 -13.72 15.94
C THR A 273 -7.35 -14.35 15.63
N SER A 274 -7.81 -14.17 14.40
CA SER A 274 -9.04 -14.82 13.92
C SER A 274 -8.92 -15.19 12.45
N VAL A 275 -9.45 -16.36 12.11
CA VAL A 275 -9.62 -16.82 10.73
C VAL A 275 -11.11 -16.76 10.41
N PHE A 276 -11.47 -16.09 9.32
CA PHE A 276 -12.86 -16.02 8.86
C PHE A 276 -13.03 -16.82 7.57
N GLU A 277 -14.19 -17.47 7.44
CA GLU A 277 -14.58 -18.23 6.24
C GLU A 277 -14.74 -17.34 5.00
N SER A 278 -14.99 -16.03 5.19
CA SER A 278 -15.12 -15.10 4.08
C SER A 278 -14.83 -13.66 4.51
N LEU A 279 -14.45 -12.83 3.53
CA LEU A 279 -14.22 -11.41 3.76
C LEU A 279 -15.47 -10.64 4.27
N PRO A 280 -16.70 -10.85 3.74
CA PRO A 280 -17.91 -10.23 4.28
C PRO A 280 -18.14 -10.54 5.76
N LEU A 281 -17.82 -11.75 6.23
CA LEU A 281 -17.94 -12.10 7.65
C LEU A 281 -16.92 -11.33 8.49
N ALA A 282 -15.66 -11.21 8.03
CA ALA A 282 -14.66 -10.41 8.71
C ALA A 282 -15.03 -8.92 8.78
N ILE A 283 -15.52 -8.35 7.66
CA ILE A 283 -15.98 -6.96 7.60
C ILE A 283 -17.21 -6.74 8.50
N LYS A 284 -18.16 -7.69 8.52
CA LYS A 284 -19.31 -7.66 9.42
C LYS A 284 -18.86 -7.65 10.89
N TRP A 285 -17.95 -8.55 11.25
CA TRP A 285 -17.39 -8.60 12.60
C TRP A 285 -16.71 -7.29 13.00
N LEU A 286 -15.86 -6.72 12.13
CA LEU A 286 -15.23 -5.41 12.36
C LEU A 286 -16.26 -4.30 12.61
N ARG A 287 -17.35 -4.29 11.83
CA ARG A 287 -18.45 -3.34 11.99
C ARG A 287 -19.16 -3.50 13.33
N GLU A 288 -19.51 -4.74 13.70
CA GLU A 288 -20.16 -5.04 14.97
C GLU A 288 -19.25 -4.70 16.17
N THR A 289 -17.96 -5.02 16.08
CA THR A 289 -16.97 -4.64 17.10
C THR A 289 -16.87 -3.13 17.28
N ALA A 290 -16.81 -2.36 16.18
CA ALA A 290 -16.77 -0.91 16.24
C ALA A 290 -18.08 -0.31 16.80
N GLN A 291 -19.24 -0.83 16.41
CA GLN A 291 -20.54 -0.39 16.92
C GLN A 291 -20.71 -0.66 18.42
N GLN A 292 -20.16 -1.76 18.93
CA GLN A 292 -20.19 -2.10 20.35
C GLN A 292 -19.20 -1.28 21.20
N ASN A 293 -18.19 -0.66 20.58
CA ASN A 293 -17.12 0.05 21.25
C ASN A 293 -16.99 1.49 20.71
N GLN A 294 -18.07 2.27 20.82
CA GLN A 294 -18.15 3.64 20.28
C GLN A 294 -17.17 4.64 20.90
N SER A 295 -16.49 4.32 22.00
CA SER A 295 -15.41 5.17 22.55
C SER A 295 -14.06 4.90 21.91
N ILE A 296 -13.92 3.84 21.10
CA ILE A 296 -12.66 3.40 20.50
C ILE A 296 -12.68 3.66 19.00
N GLN A 297 -11.55 4.09 18.44
CA GLN A 297 -11.35 4.12 16.99
C GLN A 297 -10.61 2.86 16.54
N PHE A 298 -11.20 2.11 15.61
CA PHE A 298 -10.59 0.93 15.00
C PHE A 298 -9.93 1.31 13.68
N GLN A 299 -8.61 1.18 13.62
CA GLN A 299 -7.78 1.45 12.45
C GLN A 299 -7.32 0.11 11.86
N VAL A 300 -7.88 -0.26 10.71
CA VAL A 300 -7.67 -1.59 10.11
C VAL A 300 -6.75 -1.48 8.90
N LEU A 301 -5.51 -1.98 9.01
CA LEU A 301 -4.62 -2.13 7.86
C LEU A 301 -5.04 -3.35 7.03
N VAL A 302 -5.33 -3.15 5.75
CA VAL A 302 -5.63 -4.20 4.77
C VAL A 302 -4.47 -4.30 3.81
N THR A 303 -3.74 -5.42 3.85
CA THR A 303 -2.53 -5.58 3.02
C THR A 303 -2.18 -7.04 2.73
N GLY A 304 -1.07 -7.28 2.04
CA GLY A 304 -0.55 -8.60 1.65
C GLY A 304 -0.95 -9.05 0.24
N SER A 305 -1.97 -8.42 -0.35
CA SER A 305 -2.45 -8.77 -1.69
C SER A 305 -3.30 -7.66 -2.31
N LEU A 306 -3.04 -7.35 -3.58
CA LEU A 306 -3.92 -6.52 -4.41
C LEU A 306 -5.33 -7.11 -4.56
N HIS A 307 -5.48 -8.44 -4.57
CA HIS A 307 -6.79 -9.09 -4.67
C HIS A 307 -7.63 -8.83 -3.42
N LEU A 308 -7.03 -8.96 -2.23
CA LEU A 308 -7.70 -8.66 -0.96
C LEU A 308 -8.15 -7.19 -0.92
N VAL A 309 -7.25 -6.27 -1.26
CA VAL A 309 -7.57 -4.83 -1.28
C VAL A 309 -8.70 -4.53 -2.27
N GLY A 310 -8.69 -5.13 -3.46
CA GLY A 310 -9.76 -5.00 -4.44
C GLY A 310 -11.11 -5.54 -3.95
N ASP A 311 -11.10 -6.67 -3.23
CA ASP A 311 -12.30 -7.26 -2.63
C ASP A 311 -12.87 -6.38 -1.52
N VAL A 312 -12.02 -5.82 -0.65
CA VAL A 312 -12.44 -4.87 0.38
C VAL A 312 -13.04 -3.61 -0.24
N LEU A 313 -12.36 -3.02 -1.24
CA LEU A 313 -12.88 -1.84 -1.96
C LEU A 313 -14.27 -2.08 -2.54
N ARG A 314 -14.51 -3.27 -3.10
CA ARG A 314 -15.82 -3.65 -3.65
C ARG A 314 -16.89 -3.70 -2.55
N LEU A 315 -16.59 -4.31 -1.41
CA LEU A 315 -17.51 -4.40 -0.28
C LEU A 315 -17.76 -3.05 0.39
N LEU A 316 -16.78 -2.15 0.43
CA LEU A 316 -16.96 -0.81 0.97
C LEU A 316 -17.77 0.10 0.03
N LYS A 317 -17.67 -0.09 -1.30
CA LYS A 317 -18.43 0.69 -2.30
C LYS A 317 -19.85 0.19 -2.55
N ASN A 318 -20.07 -1.12 -2.59
CA ASN A 318 -21.36 -1.73 -2.95
C ASN A 318 -22.47 -1.58 -1.90
N ASN A 319 -22.21 -0.87 -0.81
CA ASN A 319 -23.21 -0.61 0.21
C ASN A 319 -23.56 0.88 0.35
N LYS A 320 -23.42 1.64 -0.73
CA LYS A 320 -24.04 2.95 -0.91
C LYS A 320 -25.29 2.81 -1.77
#